data_AF-A0A845JXB7-F1
#
_entry.id   AF-A0A845JXB7-F1
#
_cell.length_a   1.000
_cell.length_b   1.000
_cell.length_c   1.000
_cell.angle_alpha   90.00
_cell.angle_beta   90.00
_cell.angle_gamma   90.00
#
_symmetry.space_group_name_H-M   'P 1'
#
loop_
_entity.id
_entity.type
_entity.pdbx_description
1 polymer ?
#
loop_
_entity_poly.entity_id
_entity_poly.type
_entity_poly.pdbx_seq_one_letter_code
_entity_poly.pdbx_strand_id
1 'polypeptide(L)'
;MINVGIANTAMIAWADVLSEENIWNVAYYIRTFSNKEVKLPAIKTALSEDEIKGSIHETVAKIRELIKVTLDNYKTVKTEAAADAAFDAYLVYETIESALIAKQKDLGLRLQANFGRLRGEIKRNAPKEELDIVAKKIELDLDLAIGVFTKKEEGKGIFIQSFSIIVREGFETILILSALITFLIKSRNEKQVKIIYMGAAIGMLASFLTAYIIHEILNISSANQEILEGTIMLIAAAMLFYISYWLISKIGAEKFQKFVAGKMQEAVKTGSVITLGTLAFLSVYREGFETVLFYEALYTYSGNATGGILPGFVVGCIFLFGVFYFINKMGAKIPINWFFGLTGIFLYLMAFTFTGKGLHAIQVGGGLTLTAIDFVPEIHWLGLYPTLETSIGQGVILAALVLGAVYTVSQLRKAE
;
A
#
# COMPACT_ATOMS: atom_id res chain seq x y z
N MET A 1 -14.17 0.02 42.81
CA MET A 1 -13.04 0.92 42.49
C MET A 1 -11.81 0.04 42.34
N ILE A 2 -11.35 -0.24 41.12
CA ILE A 2 -10.14 -1.04 40.89
C ILE A 2 -8.96 -0.11 41.17
N ASN A 3 -8.57 0.01 42.44
CA ASN A 3 -7.62 1.03 42.89
C ASN A 3 -6.34 0.44 43.48
N VAL A 4 -6.12 -0.87 43.37
CA VAL A 4 -5.01 -1.53 44.05
C VAL A 4 -4.30 -2.45 43.06
N GLY A 5 -3.01 -2.19 42.82
CA GLY A 5 -2.10 -3.18 42.26
C GLY A 5 -1.95 -4.37 43.22
N ILE A 6 -1.47 -5.51 42.71
CA ILE A 6 -1.32 -6.71 43.54
C ILE A 6 0.04 -6.61 44.26
N ALA A 7 0.01 -6.55 45.60
CA ALA A 7 1.22 -6.47 46.42
C ALA A 7 2.18 -7.64 46.08
N ASN A 8 3.48 -7.35 45.99
CA ASN A 8 4.56 -8.25 45.55
C ASN A 8 4.52 -8.72 44.09
N THR A 9 3.88 -7.96 43.19
CA THR A 9 3.98 -8.19 41.74
C THR A 9 4.40 -6.90 41.01
N ALA A 10 4.86 -7.03 39.76
CA ALA A 10 5.19 -5.89 38.91
C ALA A 10 3.96 -5.09 38.42
N MET A 11 2.74 -5.46 38.84
CA MET A 11 1.50 -4.84 38.39
C MET A 11 1.23 -3.55 39.20
N ILE A 12 1.43 -2.40 38.55
CA ILE A 12 1.27 -1.06 39.11
C ILE A 12 -0.21 -0.71 39.28
N ALA A 13 -0.53 0.16 40.24
CA ALA A 13 -1.87 0.71 40.40
C ALA A 13 -2.27 1.59 39.20
N TRP A 14 -3.49 1.40 38.69
CA TRP A 14 -3.97 2.01 37.45
C TRP A 14 -4.56 3.43 37.64
N ALA A 15 -4.61 3.90 38.89
CA ALA A 15 -5.26 5.14 39.30
C ALA A 15 -4.59 6.40 38.73
N ASP A 16 -3.28 6.35 38.48
CA ASP A 16 -2.49 7.51 38.03
C ASP A 16 -2.20 7.52 36.51
N VAL A 17 -2.57 6.46 35.79
CA VAL A 17 -2.22 6.25 34.36
C VAL A 17 -3.43 6.40 33.43
N LEU A 18 -4.63 6.05 33.90
CA LEU A 18 -5.86 6.14 33.11
C LEU A 18 -6.74 7.28 33.60
N SER A 19 -7.31 8.05 32.68
CA SER A 19 -8.37 9.01 33.01
C SER A 19 -9.57 8.29 33.65
N GLU A 20 -10.34 9.00 34.46
CA GLU A 20 -11.53 8.45 35.13
C GLU A 20 -12.49 7.78 34.13
N GLU A 21 -12.68 8.38 32.96
CA GLU A 21 -13.47 7.82 31.85
C GLU A 21 -12.91 6.49 31.35
N ASN A 22 -11.59 6.39 31.16
CA ASN A 22 -10.95 5.15 30.71
C ASN A 22 -11.00 4.05 31.78
N ILE A 23 -10.90 4.41 33.06
CA ILE A 23 -11.07 3.48 34.18
C ILE A 23 -12.48 2.88 34.17
N TRP A 24 -13.51 3.71 33.93
CA TRP A 24 -14.88 3.24 33.79
C TRP A 24 -15.06 2.35 32.57
N ASN A 25 -14.49 2.71 31.41
CA ASN A 25 -14.55 1.90 30.19
C ASN A 25 -13.93 0.50 30.39
N VAL A 26 -12.77 0.42 31.03
CA VAL A 26 -12.10 -0.86 31.35
C VAL A 26 -12.91 -1.66 32.37
N ALA A 27 -13.46 -1.01 33.40
CA ALA A 27 -14.29 -1.68 34.39
C ALA A 27 -15.59 -2.24 33.78
N TYR A 28 -16.22 -1.51 32.87
CA TYR A 28 -17.37 -1.99 32.10
C TYR A 28 -16.98 -3.17 31.21
N TYR A 29 -15.86 -3.06 30.48
CA TYR A 29 -15.31 -4.13 29.63
C TYR A 29 -15.07 -5.43 30.42
N ILE A 30 -14.38 -5.37 31.57
CA ILE A 30 -14.13 -6.56 32.41
C ILE A 30 -15.45 -7.17 32.91
N ARG A 31 -16.43 -6.34 33.29
CA ARG A 31 -17.75 -6.80 33.73
C ARG A 31 -18.55 -7.48 32.60
N THR A 32 -18.20 -7.24 31.34
CA THR A 32 -18.80 -7.93 30.20
C THR A 32 -18.42 -9.42 30.14
N PHE A 33 -17.22 -9.81 30.61
CA PHE A 33 -16.72 -11.19 30.61
C PHE A 33 -17.17 -12.06 31.79
N SER A 34 -17.83 -11.49 32.79
CA SER A 34 -18.27 -12.22 33.99
C SER A 34 -19.45 -13.18 33.76
N ASN A 35 -19.63 -13.72 32.54
CA ASN A 35 -20.71 -14.65 32.22
C ASN A 35 -20.18 -16.09 32.29
N LYS A 36 -20.73 -16.92 33.17
CA LYS A 36 -20.19 -18.25 33.52
C LYS A 36 -20.32 -19.31 32.41
N GLU A 37 -21.09 -19.04 31.35
CA GLU A 37 -21.47 -20.06 30.35
C GLU A 37 -21.01 -19.78 28.90
N VAL A 38 -20.15 -18.78 28.66
CA VAL A 38 -19.78 -18.40 27.30
C VAL A 38 -18.68 -19.31 26.74
N LYS A 39 -19.00 -20.04 25.66
CA LYS A 39 -18.00 -20.61 24.75
C LYS A 39 -17.59 -19.54 23.74
N LEU A 40 -16.30 -19.18 23.73
CA LEU A 40 -15.75 -18.20 22.81
C LEU A 40 -15.84 -18.71 21.37
N PRO A 41 -16.32 -17.89 20.40
CA PRO A 41 -16.27 -18.26 18.99
C PRO A 41 -14.83 -18.34 18.48
N ALA A 42 -14.60 -19.14 17.44
CA ALA A 42 -13.30 -19.23 16.79
C ALA A 42 -12.96 -17.91 16.09
N ILE A 43 -11.77 -17.38 16.40
CA ILE A 43 -11.20 -16.18 15.77
C ILE A 43 -11.06 -16.45 14.27
N LYS A 44 -11.86 -15.76 13.44
CA LYS A 44 -11.62 -15.66 12.00
C LYS A 44 -10.86 -14.36 11.77
N THR A 45 -9.57 -14.48 11.47
CA THR A 45 -8.61 -13.36 11.51
C THR A 45 -8.63 -12.45 10.29
N ALA A 46 -9.40 -12.75 9.23
CA ALA A 46 -9.60 -11.82 8.12
C ALA A 46 -10.82 -12.22 7.29
N LEU A 47 -11.72 -11.27 7.02
CA LEU A 47 -12.66 -11.33 5.91
C LEU A 47 -12.10 -10.44 4.78
N SER A 48 -12.27 -10.86 3.53
CA SER A 48 -11.79 -10.09 2.37
C SER A 48 -12.56 -8.77 2.23
N GLU A 49 -11.91 -7.67 1.79
CA GLU A 49 -12.56 -6.36 1.62
C GLU A 49 -13.78 -6.40 0.66
N ASP A 50 -13.81 -7.34 -0.28
CA ASP A 50 -14.92 -7.53 -1.23
C ASP A 50 -16.14 -8.19 -0.58
N GLU A 51 -15.92 -9.09 0.38
CA GLU A 51 -17.00 -9.55 1.26
C GLU A 51 -17.50 -8.40 2.13
N ILE A 52 -16.62 -7.55 2.67
CA ILE A 52 -16.98 -6.42 3.55
C ILE A 52 -17.82 -5.35 2.82
N LYS A 53 -17.59 -5.05 1.54
CA LYS A 53 -18.34 -4.00 0.80
C LYS A 53 -19.73 -4.40 0.34
N GLY A 54 -19.92 -5.65 -0.11
CA GLY A 54 -21.26 -6.20 -0.34
C GLY A 54 -22.02 -6.39 0.97
N SER A 55 -21.28 -6.67 2.05
CA SER A 55 -21.79 -6.98 3.38
C SER A 55 -22.00 -5.78 4.31
N ILE A 56 -21.45 -4.58 4.09
CA ILE A 56 -21.55 -3.50 5.11
C ILE A 56 -23.01 -3.11 5.39
N HIS A 57 -23.84 -3.04 4.35
CA HIS A 57 -25.27 -2.75 4.51
C HIS A 57 -26.01 -3.90 5.19
N GLU A 58 -25.64 -5.14 4.89
CA GLU A 58 -26.22 -6.36 5.48
C GLU A 58 -25.79 -6.54 6.95
N THR A 59 -24.52 -6.31 7.24
CA THR A 59 -23.90 -6.33 8.56
C THR A 59 -24.52 -5.25 9.45
N VAL A 60 -24.63 -4.01 8.96
CA VAL A 60 -25.30 -2.93 9.70
C VAL A 60 -26.78 -3.22 9.88
N ALA A 61 -27.47 -3.79 8.89
CA ALA A 61 -28.87 -4.21 9.04
C ALA A 61 -29.03 -5.29 10.13
N LYS A 62 -28.14 -6.27 10.18
CA LYS A 62 -28.12 -7.32 11.20
C LYS A 62 -27.81 -6.78 12.60
N ILE A 63 -26.89 -5.82 12.71
CA ILE A 63 -26.62 -5.11 13.97
C ILE A 63 -27.87 -4.38 14.45
N ARG A 64 -28.57 -3.66 13.55
CA ARG A 64 -29.84 -2.96 13.89
C ARG A 64 -30.93 -3.91 14.35
N GLU A 65 -31.05 -5.07 13.70
CA GLU A 65 -31.99 -6.11 14.11
C GLU A 65 -31.70 -6.60 15.54
N LEU A 66 -30.43 -6.90 15.85
CA LEU A 66 -30.01 -7.36 17.18
C LEU A 66 -30.18 -6.28 18.26
N ILE A 67 -29.94 -5.00 17.94
CA ILE A 67 -30.23 -3.88 18.84
C ILE A 67 -31.74 -3.78 19.11
N LYS A 68 -32.58 -4.00 18.11
CA LYS A 68 -34.04 -4.01 18.28
C LYS A 68 -34.49 -5.17 19.18
N VAL A 69 -33.94 -6.37 18.97
CA VAL A 69 -34.20 -7.55 19.83
C VAL A 69 -33.74 -7.29 21.27
N THR A 70 -32.58 -6.65 21.45
CA THR A 70 -32.07 -6.22 22.75
C THR A 70 -33.07 -5.35 23.49
N LEU A 71 -33.57 -4.30 22.84
CA LEU A 71 -34.53 -3.37 23.44
C LEU A 71 -35.89 -4.04 23.73
N ASP A 72 -36.29 -5.04 22.94
CA ASP A 72 -37.55 -5.78 23.16
C ASP A 72 -37.46 -6.78 24.31
N ASN A 73 -36.36 -7.52 24.40
CA ASN A 73 -36.06 -8.41 25.53
C ASN A 73 -35.97 -7.62 26.85
N TYR A 74 -35.42 -6.41 26.81
CA TYR A 74 -35.37 -5.53 27.98
C TYR A 74 -36.76 -5.08 28.44
N LYS A 75 -37.69 -4.81 27.51
CA LYS A 75 -39.10 -4.48 27.84
C LYS A 75 -39.84 -5.63 28.51
N THR A 76 -39.51 -6.88 28.18
CA THR A 76 -40.15 -8.08 28.74
C THR A 76 -39.52 -8.56 30.05
N VAL A 77 -38.67 -7.73 30.70
CA VAL A 77 -37.96 -8.01 31.97
C VAL A 77 -36.95 -9.17 31.85
N LYS A 78 -36.51 -9.49 30.63
CA LYS A 78 -35.48 -10.52 30.38
C LYS A 78 -34.12 -9.87 30.21
N THR A 79 -33.52 -9.47 31.32
CA THR A 79 -32.25 -8.72 31.36
C THR A 79 -31.06 -9.52 30.83
N GLU A 80 -31.02 -10.83 31.08
CA GLU A 80 -29.98 -11.72 30.54
C GLU A 80 -30.09 -11.86 29.02
N ALA A 81 -31.28 -12.18 28.50
CA ALA A 81 -31.53 -12.29 27.07
C ALA A 81 -31.31 -10.96 26.31
N ALA A 82 -31.53 -9.82 26.97
CA ALA A 82 -31.18 -8.50 26.43
C ALA A 82 -29.65 -8.30 26.39
N ALA A 83 -28.94 -8.69 27.44
CA ALA A 83 -27.49 -8.57 27.50
C ALA A 83 -26.76 -9.49 26.50
N ASP A 84 -27.34 -10.65 26.20
CA ASP A 84 -26.83 -11.58 25.18
C ASP A 84 -27.07 -11.03 23.77
N ALA A 85 -28.27 -10.56 23.46
CA ALA A 85 -28.56 -9.92 22.17
C ALA A 85 -27.69 -8.66 21.92
N ALA A 86 -27.38 -7.89 22.96
CA ALA A 86 -26.48 -6.74 22.87
C ALA A 86 -25.03 -7.16 22.58
N PHE A 87 -24.62 -8.32 23.12
CA PHE A 87 -23.30 -8.89 22.86
C PHE A 87 -23.21 -9.48 21.46
N ASP A 88 -24.26 -10.14 20.98
CA ASP A 88 -24.33 -10.64 19.61
C ASP A 88 -24.23 -9.48 18.60
N ALA A 89 -24.85 -8.33 18.87
CA ALA A 89 -24.72 -7.14 18.05
C ALA A 89 -23.27 -6.63 17.98
N TYR A 90 -22.55 -6.69 19.11
CA TYR A 90 -21.13 -6.33 19.17
C TYR A 90 -20.25 -7.32 18.38
N LEU A 91 -20.50 -8.63 18.47
CA LEU A 91 -19.74 -9.63 17.70
C LEU A 91 -19.88 -9.43 16.19
N VAL A 92 -21.07 -9.02 15.74
CA VAL A 92 -21.28 -8.66 14.32
C VAL A 92 -20.49 -7.39 13.97
N TYR A 93 -20.44 -6.40 14.86
CA TYR A 93 -19.62 -5.19 14.67
C TYR A 93 -18.10 -5.48 14.65
N GLU A 94 -17.60 -6.39 15.49
CA GLU A 94 -16.19 -6.78 15.55
C GLU A 94 -15.64 -7.20 14.16
N THR A 95 -16.49 -7.80 13.32
CA THR A 95 -16.12 -8.18 11.95
C THR A 95 -15.74 -7.00 11.04
N ILE A 96 -16.24 -5.79 11.33
CA ILE A 96 -15.99 -4.57 10.56
C ILE A 96 -15.18 -3.53 11.36
N GLU A 97 -14.96 -3.77 12.66
CA GLU A 97 -14.30 -2.85 13.59
C GLU A 97 -12.89 -2.50 13.13
N SER A 98 -12.06 -3.49 12.85
CA SER A 98 -10.67 -3.28 12.41
C SER A 98 -10.62 -2.44 11.12
N ALA A 99 -11.51 -2.72 10.17
CA ALA A 99 -11.60 -2.00 8.90
C ALA A 99 -12.10 -0.56 9.09
N LEU A 100 -13.03 -0.34 10.04
CA LEU A 100 -13.55 0.99 10.36
C LEU A 100 -12.51 1.82 11.11
N ILE A 101 -11.76 1.22 12.04
CA ILE A 101 -10.68 1.88 12.78
C ILE A 101 -9.56 2.31 11.83
N ALA A 102 -9.22 1.46 10.85
CA ALA A 102 -8.22 1.78 9.84
C ALA A 102 -8.59 3.01 9.01
N LYS A 103 -9.88 3.22 8.72
CA LYS A 103 -10.38 4.38 7.95
C LYS A 103 -10.71 5.60 8.81
N GLN A 104 -11.30 5.38 9.99
CA GLN A 104 -11.74 6.43 10.91
C GLN A 104 -11.69 5.93 12.37
N LYS A 105 -10.50 6.00 12.97
CA LYS A 105 -10.20 5.58 14.34
C LYS A 105 -11.20 6.10 15.38
N ASP A 106 -11.50 7.40 15.36
CA ASP A 106 -12.42 8.01 16.33
C ASP A 106 -13.84 7.42 16.25
N LEU A 107 -14.31 7.07 15.04
CA LEU A 107 -15.63 6.51 14.87
C LEU A 107 -15.69 5.06 15.36
N GLY A 108 -14.67 4.25 15.06
CA GLY A 108 -14.57 2.87 15.53
C GLY A 108 -14.50 2.75 17.05
N LEU A 109 -13.66 3.57 17.69
CA LEU A 109 -13.56 3.59 19.17
C LEU A 109 -14.85 4.08 19.84
N ARG A 110 -15.55 5.07 19.24
CA ARG A 110 -16.85 5.52 19.75
C ARG A 110 -17.92 4.43 19.68
N LEU A 111 -17.99 3.68 18.58
CA LEU A 111 -18.91 2.55 18.44
C LEU A 111 -18.62 1.47 19.49
N GLN A 112 -17.36 1.09 19.65
CA GLN A 112 -16.92 0.12 20.66
C GLN A 112 -17.35 0.54 22.07
N ALA A 113 -17.10 1.80 22.43
CA ALA A 113 -17.51 2.35 23.72
C ALA A 113 -19.04 2.35 23.90
N ASN A 114 -19.80 2.72 22.87
CA ASN A 114 -21.26 2.73 22.91
C ASN A 114 -21.86 1.32 23.04
N PHE A 115 -21.31 0.30 22.36
CA PHE A 115 -21.71 -1.10 22.55
C PHE A 115 -21.41 -1.61 23.97
N GLY A 116 -20.23 -1.29 24.50
CA GLY A 116 -19.87 -1.59 25.89
C GLY A 116 -20.81 -0.92 26.89
N ARG A 117 -21.16 0.34 26.63
CA ARG A 117 -22.12 1.11 27.45
C ARG A 117 -23.51 0.51 27.40
N LEU A 118 -24.04 0.15 26.22
CA LEU A 118 -25.35 -0.46 26.07
C LEU A 118 -25.48 -1.72 26.94
N ARG A 119 -24.49 -2.61 26.90
CA ARG A 119 -24.45 -3.82 27.71
C ARG A 119 -24.29 -3.53 29.20
N GLY A 120 -23.49 -2.53 29.55
CA GLY A 120 -23.31 -2.05 30.93
C GLY A 120 -24.61 -1.54 31.55
N GLU A 121 -25.39 -0.75 30.80
CA GLU A 121 -26.67 -0.21 31.23
C GLU A 121 -27.73 -1.32 31.44
N ILE A 122 -27.76 -2.31 30.55
CA ILE A 122 -28.64 -3.49 30.70
C ILE A 122 -28.31 -4.26 32.00
N LYS A 123 -27.02 -4.53 32.26
CA LYS A 123 -26.60 -5.26 33.46
C LYS A 123 -26.81 -4.49 34.77
N ARG A 124 -26.96 -3.17 34.72
CA ARG A 124 -27.26 -2.32 35.88
C ARG A 124 -28.76 -2.10 36.09
N ASN A 125 -29.61 -2.62 35.21
CA ASN A 125 -31.06 -2.34 35.18
C ASN A 125 -31.36 -0.83 35.09
N ALA A 126 -30.64 -0.12 34.21
CA ALA A 126 -30.82 1.31 34.02
C ALA A 126 -32.21 1.66 33.43
N PRO A 127 -32.68 2.91 33.57
CA PRO A 127 -33.92 3.36 32.96
C PRO A 127 -33.91 3.14 31.45
N LYS A 128 -35.04 2.70 30.91
CA LYS A 128 -35.18 2.40 29.47
C LYS A 128 -34.83 3.60 28.57
N GLU A 129 -35.11 4.82 29.03
CA GLU A 129 -34.75 6.05 28.31
C GLU A 129 -33.23 6.16 28.08
N GLU A 130 -32.40 5.72 29.02
CA GLU A 130 -30.95 5.73 28.87
C GLU A 130 -30.47 4.69 27.84
N LEU A 131 -31.11 3.51 27.80
CA LEU A 131 -30.81 2.50 26.78
C LEU A 131 -31.20 2.98 25.38
N ASP A 132 -32.36 3.63 25.24
CA ASP A 132 -32.84 4.16 23.96
C ASP A 132 -31.89 5.27 23.44
N ILE A 133 -31.33 6.10 24.33
CA ILE A 133 -30.31 7.11 23.96
C ILE A 133 -29.02 6.45 23.44
N VAL A 134 -28.53 5.42 24.13
CA VAL A 134 -27.29 4.72 23.73
C VAL A 134 -27.51 3.97 22.42
N ALA A 135 -28.64 3.27 22.25
CA ALA A 135 -29.00 2.58 21.01
C ALA A 135 -29.06 3.56 19.83
N LYS A 136 -29.67 4.75 20.01
CA LYS A 136 -29.74 5.78 18.96
C LYS A 136 -28.37 6.33 18.58
N LYS A 137 -27.44 6.46 19.52
CA LYS A 137 -26.05 6.85 19.22
C LYS A 137 -25.36 5.80 18.36
N ILE A 138 -25.53 4.52 18.69
CA ILE A 138 -25.00 3.41 17.88
C ILE A 138 -25.58 3.46 16.47
N GLU A 139 -26.90 3.64 16.31
CA GLU A 139 -27.52 3.73 14.98
C GLU A 139 -26.94 4.88 14.13
N LEU A 140 -26.76 6.06 14.72
CA LEU A 140 -26.18 7.23 14.05
C LEU A 140 -24.73 6.98 13.64
N ASP A 141 -23.92 6.42 14.55
CA ASP A 141 -22.53 6.09 14.26
C ASP A 141 -22.42 4.99 13.17
N LEU A 142 -23.36 4.04 13.12
CA LEU A 142 -23.44 3.03 12.05
C LEU A 142 -23.79 3.65 10.68
N ASP A 143 -24.65 4.66 10.62
CA ASP A 143 -24.92 5.41 9.39
C ASP A 143 -23.67 6.16 8.90
N LEU A 144 -22.92 6.77 9.82
CA LEU A 144 -21.63 7.38 9.50
C LEU A 144 -20.63 6.34 8.99
N ALA A 145 -20.60 5.15 9.59
CA ALA A 145 -19.73 4.05 9.15
C ALA A 145 -20.04 3.61 7.72
N ILE A 146 -21.32 3.49 7.35
CA ILE A 146 -21.72 3.24 5.95
C ILE A 146 -21.14 4.32 5.03
N GLY A 147 -21.24 5.60 5.44
CA GLY A 147 -20.65 6.73 4.71
C GLY A 147 -19.14 6.60 4.51
N VAL A 148 -18.40 6.15 5.52
CA VAL A 148 -16.93 5.94 5.44
C VAL A 148 -16.57 4.83 4.45
N PHE A 149 -17.30 3.70 4.47
CA PHE A 149 -17.03 2.59 3.57
C PHE A 149 -17.49 2.84 2.13
N THR A 150 -18.50 3.69 1.93
CA THR A 150 -19.05 4.03 0.60
C THR A 150 -18.36 5.22 -0.05
N LYS A 151 -17.61 6.03 0.71
CA LYS A 151 -16.84 7.15 0.15
C LYS A 151 -15.70 6.60 -0.70
N LYS A 152 -15.85 6.67 -2.03
CA LYS A 152 -14.77 6.40 -2.99
C LYS A 152 -13.57 7.27 -2.64
N GLU A 153 -12.49 6.67 -2.16
CA GLU A 153 -11.21 7.37 -2.07
C GLU A 153 -10.83 7.91 -3.45
N GLU A 154 -10.42 9.18 -3.49
CA GLU A 154 -10.24 9.92 -4.73
C GLU A 154 -9.15 9.28 -5.60
N GLY A 155 -9.55 8.66 -6.71
CA GLY A 155 -8.68 8.05 -7.72
C GLY A 155 -7.64 8.99 -8.36
N LYS A 156 -7.58 10.27 -7.96
CA LYS A 156 -6.56 11.23 -8.38
C LYS A 156 -5.15 10.82 -7.94
N GLY A 157 -4.99 10.30 -6.72
CA GLY A 157 -3.68 9.87 -6.23
C GLY A 157 -3.16 8.65 -6.98
N ILE A 158 -4.03 7.66 -7.25
CA ILE A 158 -3.69 6.47 -8.03
C ILE A 158 -3.45 6.81 -9.50
N PHE A 159 -4.22 7.76 -10.05
CA PHE A 159 -4.02 8.28 -11.41
C PHE A 159 -2.62 8.88 -11.58
N ILE A 160 -2.21 9.78 -10.67
CA ILE A 160 -0.90 10.43 -10.75
C ILE A 160 0.23 9.40 -10.62
N GLN A 161 0.08 8.40 -9.75
CA GLN A 161 1.05 7.32 -9.60
C GLN A 161 1.16 6.48 -10.86
N SER A 162 0.03 6.03 -11.42
CA SER A 162 0.00 5.26 -12.65
C SER A 162 0.60 6.03 -13.83
N PHE A 163 0.19 7.28 -14.02
CA PHE A 163 0.76 8.18 -15.01
C PHE A 163 2.29 8.32 -14.84
N SER A 164 2.75 8.54 -13.61
CA SER A 164 4.18 8.72 -13.32
C SER A 164 5.00 7.46 -13.60
N ILE A 165 4.44 6.26 -13.34
CA ILE A 165 5.13 4.98 -13.63
C ILE A 165 5.34 4.86 -15.13
N ILE A 166 4.27 4.88 -15.93
CA ILE A 166 4.41 4.64 -17.37
C ILE A 166 5.27 5.71 -18.03
N VAL A 167 5.14 6.99 -17.63
CA VAL A 167 5.93 8.08 -18.19
C VAL A 167 7.42 7.90 -17.91
N ARG A 168 7.80 7.34 -16.75
CA ARG A 168 9.20 7.06 -16.42
C ARG A 168 9.78 5.96 -17.31
N GLU A 169 9.19 4.77 -17.27
CA GLU A 169 9.71 3.59 -17.99
C GLU A 169 9.66 3.80 -19.50
N GLY A 170 8.59 4.45 -19.97
CA GLY A 170 8.42 4.82 -21.36
C GLY A 170 9.45 5.85 -21.82
N PHE A 171 9.84 6.80 -20.98
CA PHE A 171 10.83 7.81 -21.35
C PHE A 171 12.23 7.21 -21.50
N GLU A 172 12.65 6.32 -20.59
CA GLU A 172 13.92 5.61 -20.70
C GLU A 172 13.98 4.75 -21.97
N THR A 173 12.89 4.02 -22.23
CA THR A 173 12.73 3.27 -23.48
C THR A 173 12.85 4.18 -24.71
N ILE A 174 12.14 5.31 -24.72
CA ILE A 174 12.17 6.28 -25.82
C ILE A 174 13.59 6.84 -26.03
N LEU A 175 14.33 7.15 -24.97
CA LEU A 175 15.69 7.67 -25.07
C LEU A 175 16.63 6.66 -25.73
N ILE A 176 16.59 5.40 -25.28
CA ILE A 176 17.43 4.34 -25.84
C ILE A 176 17.04 4.08 -27.30
N LEU A 177 15.75 3.91 -27.59
CA LEU A 177 15.28 3.69 -28.97
C LEU A 177 15.62 4.86 -29.88
N SER A 178 15.43 6.10 -29.43
CA SER A 178 15.77 7.30 -30.21
C SER A 178 17.28 7.40 -30.46
N ALA A 179 18.12 7.03 -29.49
CA ALA A 179 19.57 6.98 -29.70
C ALA A 179 19.96 5.93 -30.77
N LEU A 180 19.35 4.75 -30.73
CA LEU A 180 19.58 3.69 -31.72
C LEU A 180 19.06 4.07 -33.11
N ILE A 181 17.88 4.69 -33.18
CA ILE A 181 17.28 5.20 -34.43
C ILE A 181 18.16 6.30 -35.02
N THR A 182 18.54 7.30 -34.21
CA THR A 182 19.43 8.39 -34.62
C THR A 182 20.76 7.86 -35.13
N PHE A 183 21.31 6.81 -34.49
CA PHE A 183 22.54 6.16 -34.93
C PHE A 183 22.39 5.51 -36.31
N LEU A 184 21.30 4.78 -36.57
CA LEU A 184 21.05 4.16 -37.88
C LEU A 184 20.82 5.20 -38.99
N ILE A 185 20.09 6.27 -38.68
CA ILE A 185 19.87 7.39 -39.61
C ILE A 185 21.22 8.04 -39.95
N LYS A 186 22.04 8.36 -38.94
CA LYS A 186 23.36 8.99 -39.13
C LYS A 186 24.34 8.08 -39.87
N SER A 187 24.18 6.76 -39.75
CA SER A 187 24.99 5.74 -40.44
C SER A 187 24.48 5.40 -41.85
N ARG A 188 23.51 6.16 -42.40
CA ARG A 188 22.87 5.93 -43.72
C ARG A 188 22.16 4.57 -43.88
N ASN A 189 21.84 3.89 -42.78
CA ASN A 189 21.16 2.60 -42.76
C ASN A 189 19.70 2.73 -42.30
N GLU A 190 18.97 3.74 -42.80
CA GLU A 190 17.58 4.01 -42.42
C GLU A 190 16.65 2.81 -42.62
N LYS A 191 16.89 1.98 -43.65
CA LYS A 191 16.12 0.75 -43.91
C LYS A 191 16.17 -0.25 -42.74
N GLN A 192 17.20 -0.20 -41.91
CA GLN A 192 17.39 -1.11 -40.79
C GLN A 192 16.69 -0.65 -39.50
N VAL A 193 16.10 0.54 -39.49
CA VAL A 193 15.32 1.04 -38.34
C VAL A 193 14.15 0.10 -38.02
N LYS A 194 13.60 -0.60 -39.02
CA LYS A 194 12.57 -1.63 -38.82
C LYS A 194 12.98 -2.73 -37.84
N ILE A 195 14.27 -3.06 -37.76
CA ILE A 195 14.79 -4.10 -36.85
C ILE A 195 14.75 -3.62 -35.39
N ILE A 196 14.95 -2.32 -35.14
CA ILE A 196 14.78 -1.72 -33.81
C ILE A 196 13.32 -1.82 -33.38
N TYR A 197 12.38 -1.43 -34.25
CA TYR A 197 10.94 -1.54 -33.95
C TYR A 197 10.51 -2.99 -33.71
N MET A 198 11.04 -3.93 -34.49
CA MET A 198 10.75 -5.35 -34.30
C MET A 198 11.32 -5.88 -32.97
N GLY A 199 12.56 -5.51 -32.63
CA GLY A 199 13.15 -5.84 -31.33
C GLY A 199 12.35 -5.27 -30.17
N ALA A 200 11.91 -4.02 -30.27
CA ALA A 200 11.05 -3.38 -29.28
C ALA A 200 9.69 -4.09 -29.12
N ALA A 201 9.02 -4.43 -30.22
CA ALA A 201 7.74 -5.13 -30.19
C ALA A 201 7.86 -6.53 -29.57
N ILE A 202 8.92 -7.28 -29.92
CA ILE A 202 9.19 -8.59 -29.32
C ILE A 202 9.52 -8.44 -27.82
N GLY A 203 10.29 -7.41 -27.44
CA GLY A 203 10.64 -7.14 -26.05
C GLY A 203 9.41 -6.86 -25.19
N MET A 204 8.49 -6.04 -25.70
CA MET A 204 7.21 -5.74 -25.04
C MET A 204 6.35 -7.00 -24.88
N LEU A 205 6.22 -7.84 -25.92
CA LEU A 205 5.47 -9.08 -25.80
C LEU A 205 6.12 -10.04 -24.79
N ALA A 206 7.45 -10.16 -24.82
CA ALA A 206 8.20 -11.01 -23.89
C ALA A 206 8.07 -10.54 -22.44
N SER A 207 8.03 -9.23 -22.18
CA SER A 207 7.84 -8.71 -20.81
C SER A 207 6.46 -9.06 -20.26
N PHE A 208 5.39 -8.86 -21.04
CA PHE A 208 4.04 -9.27 -20.64
C PHE A 208 3.92 -10.78 -20.42
N LEU A 209 4.50 -11.58 -21.33
CA LEU A 209 4.46 -13.04 -21.21
C LEU A 209 5.19 -13.53 -19.96
N THR A 210 6.38 -12.98 -19.68
CA THR A 210 7.16 -13.34 -18.48
C THR A 210 6.41 -12.99 -17.21
N ALA A 211 5.80 -11.79 -17.16
CA ALA A 211 5.03 -11.37 -16.00
C ALA A 211 3.77 -12.23 -15.79
N TYR A 212 3.05 -12.57 -16.86
CA TYR A 212 1.89 -13.46 -16.79
C TYR A 212 2.26 -14.85 -16.26
N ILE A 213 3.36 -15.43 -16.75
CA ILE A 213 3.86 -16.73 -16.28
C ILE A 213 4.20 -16.66 -14.79
N ILE A 214 4.88 -15.60 -14.35
CA ILE A 214 5.22 -15.42 -12.93
C ILE A 214 3.94 -15.30 -12.10
N HIS A 215 2.97 -14.48 -12.51
CA HIS A 215 1.70 -14.31 -11.81
C HIS A 215 0.95 -15.64 -11.65
N GLU A 216 0.86 -16.44 -12.71
CA GLU A 216 0.18 -17.75 -12.68
C GLU A 216 0.88 -18.75 -11.74
N ILE A 217 2.22 -18.78 -11.74
CA ILE A 217 3.01 -19.63 -10.85
C ILE A 217 2.77 -19.26 -9.37
N LEU A 218 2.63 -17.97 -9.07
CA LEU A 218 2.46 -17.47 -7.71
C LEU A 218 1.04 -17.71 -7.17
N ASN A 219 0.00 -17.63 -8.01
CA ASN A 219 -1.40 -17.87 -7.60
C ASN A 219 -1.69 -19.30 -7.15
N ILE A 220 -0.89 -20.29 -7.59
CA ILE A 220 -1.10 -21.70 -7.26
C ILE A 220 -0.73 -22.00 -5.78
N SER A 221 0.02 -21.13 -5.11
CA SER A 221 0.50 -21.34 -3.74
C SER A 221 -0.35 -20.57 -2.70
N SER A 222 -1.53 -21.10 -2.36
CA SER A 222 -2.45 -20.45 -1.41
C SER A 222 -2.02 -20.53 0.07
N ALA A 223 -0.94 -21.26 0.40
CA ALA A 223 -0.58 -21.52 1.80
C ALA A 223 0.14 -20.34 2.49
N ASN A 224 0.84 -19.48 1.74
CA ASN A 224 1.70 -18.40 2.28
C ASN A 224 1.51 -17.06 1.53
N GLN A 225 0.29 -16.76 1.09
CA GLN A 225 0.02 -15.61 0.22
C GLN A 225 0.56 -14.28 0.80
N GLU A 226 0.40 -14.05 2.10
CA GLU A 226 0.85 -12.82 2.78
C GLU A 226 2.38 -12.70 2.86
N ILE A 227 3.09 -13.80 3.18
CA ILE A 227 4.56 -13.82 3.19
C ILE A 227 5.11 -13.58 1.78
N LEU A 228 4.47 -14.19 0.79
CA LEU A 228 4.86 -14.10 -0.61
C LEU A 228 4.64 -12.68 -1.15
N GLU A 229 3.50 -12.07 -0.84
CA GLU A 229 3.22 -10.66 -1.15
C GLU A 229 4.26 -9.74 -0.52
N GLY A 230 4.54 -9.91 0.77
CA GLY A 230 5.56 -9.12 1.45
C GLY A 230 6.97 -9.31 0.90
N THR A 231 7.31 -10.52 0.48
CA THR A 231 8.60 -10.82 -0.16
C THR A 231 8.73 -10.12 -1.52
N ILE A 232 7.67 -10.15 -2.34
CA ILE A 232 7.64 -9.46 -3.63
C ILE A 232 7.78 -7.95 -3.43
N MET A 233 7.06 -7.39 -2.46
CA MET A 233 7.19 -5.96 -2.11
C MET A 233 8.61 -5.58 -1.68
N LEU A 234 9.31 -6.45 -0.93
CA LEU A 234 10.70 -6.19 -0.54
C LEU A 234 11.68 -6.30 -1.71
N ILE A 235 11.49 -7.27 -2.59
CA ILE A 235 12.27 -7.38 -3.83
C ILE A 235 12.06 -6.12 -4.68
N ALA A 236 10.80 -5.69 -4.85
CA ALA A 236 10.46 -4.47 -5.56
C ALA A 236 11.09 -3.23 -4.89
N ALA A 237 11.06 -3.13 -3.56
CA ALA A 237 11.69 -2.03 -2.83
C ALA A 237 13.22 -1.99 -3.01
N ALA A 238 13.90 -3.13 -2.97
CA ALA A 238 15.33 -3.22 -3.22
C ALA A 238 15.68 -2.80 -4.66
N MET A 239 14.87 -3.23 -5.63
CA MET A 239 15.02 -2.87 -7.03
C MET A 239 14.79 -1.37 -7.26
N LEU A 240 13.72 -0.81 -6.70
CA LEU A 240 13.41 0.63 -6.71
C LEU A 240 14.54 1.46 -6.12
N PHE A 241 15.09 1.03 -4.98
CA PHE A 241 16.21 1.70 -4.34
C PHE A 241 17.45 1.69 -5.23
N TYR A 242 17.80 0.53 -5.80
CA TYR A 242 18.93 0.39 -6.70
C TYR A 242 18.80 1.31 -7.93
N ILE A 243 17.62 1.32 -8.57
CA ILE A 243 17.36 2.14 -9.76
C ILE A 243 17.34 3.63 -9.39
N SER A 244 16.68 4.01 -8.30
CA SER A 244 16.66 5.40 -7.79
C SER A 244 18.08 5.92 -7.57
N TYR A 245 18.90 5.14 -6.87
CA TYR A 245 20.30 5.47 -6.63
C TYR A 245 21.09 5.57 -7.95
N TRP A 246 20.89 4.63 -8.87
CA TRP A 246 21.55 4.68 -10.18
C TRP A 246 21.18 5.94 -10.96
N LEU A 247 19.91 6.31 -10.98
CA LEU A 247 19.37 7.47 -11.67
C LEU A 247 19.96 8.77 -11.11
N ILE A 248 19.89 8.92 -9.78
CA ILE A 248 20.39 10.09 -9.06
C ILE A 248 21.92 10.21 -9.20
N SER A 249 22.64 9.09 -9.13
CA SER A 249 24.10 9.05 -9.32
C SER A 249 24.53 9.40 -10.76
N LYS A 250 23.62 9.36 -11.74
CA LYS A 250 23.88 9.60 -13.16
C LYS A 250 23.31 10.91 -13.72
N ILE A 251 22.79 11.80 -12.86
CA ILE A 251 22.25 13.14 -13.23
C ILE A 251 23.21 14.01 -14.06
N GLY A 252 24.51 13.68 -14.15
CA GLY A 252 25.46 14.32 -15.06
C GLY A 252 25.33 13.82 -16.52
N ALA A 253 24.72 14.64 -17.39
CA ALA A 253 24.57 14.40 -18.84
C ALA A 253 25.84 13.93 -19.57
N GLU A 254 27.05 14.32 -19.11
CA GLU A 254 28.32 13.84 -19.68
C GLU A 254 28.57 12.33 -19.50
N LYS A 255 28.20 11.75 -18.34
CA LYS A 255 28.47 10.33 -18.05
C LYS A 255 27.56 9.42 -18.86
N PHE A 256 26.32 9.84 -19.10
CA PHE A 256 25.40 9.13 -19.99
C PHE A 256 25.87 9.24 -21.44
N GLN A 257 26.25 10.43 -21.93
CA GLN A 257 26.82 10.57 -23.27
C GLN A 257 28.10 9.76 -23.46
N LYS A 258 29.02 9.74 -22.49
CA LYS A 258 30.26 8.93 -22.55
C LYS A 258 29.98 7.42 -22.50
N PHE A 259 29.01 6.98 -21.70
CA PHE A 259 28.59 5.56 -21.65
C PHE A 259 27.94 5.10 -22.95
N VAL A 260 27.02 5.91 -23.49
CA VAL A 260 26.36 5.67 -24.77
C VAL A 260 27.39 5.70 -25.90
N ALA A 261 28.32 6.66 -25.91
CA ALA A 261 29.39 6.74 -26.90
C ALA A 261 30.39 5.56 -26.82
N GLY A 262 30.72 5.09 -25.60
CA GLY A 262 31.61 3.95 -25.39
C GLY A 262 30.99 2.62 -25.82
N LYS A 263 29.73 2.37 -25.46
CA LYS A 263 28.95 1.20 -25.92
C LYS A 263 28.66 1.27 -27.42
N MET A 264 28.52 2.47 -27.99
CA MET A 264 28.40 2.68 -29.45
C MET A 264 29.68 2.31 -30.20
N GLN A 265 30.87 2.67 -29.70
CA GLN A 265 32.13 2.30 -30.37
C GLN A 265 32.40 0.79 -30.35
N GLU A 266 31.94 0.10 -29.31
CA GLU A 266 32.07 -1.36 -29.18
C GLU A 266 31.13 -2.10 -30.15
N ALA A 267 29.88 -1.64 -30.28
CA ALA A 267 28.90 -2.17 -31.23
C ALA A 267 29.31 -1.94 -32.71
N VAL A 268 30.07 -0.88 -32.99
CA VAL A 268 30.60 -0.55 -34.33
C VAL A 268 31.65 -1.57 -34.80
N LYS A 269 32.38 -2.24 -33.91
CA LYS A 269 33.39 -3.24 -34.31
C LYS A 269 32.78 -4.54 -34.86
N THR A 270 31.52 -4.84 -34.55
CA THR A 270 30.91 -6.15 -34.83
C THR A 270 29.88 -6.13 -35.95
N GLY A 271 29.42 -4.95 -36.39
CA GLY A 271 28.70 -4.77 -37.66
C GLY A 271 27.39 -5.55 -37.85
N SER A 272 26.76 -6.07 -36.80
CA SER A 272 25.52 -6.84 -36.95
C SER A 272 24.31 -6.01 -36.60
N VAL A 273 23.48 -5.74 -37.61
CA VAL A 273 22.16 -5.12 -37.48
C VAL A 273 21.28 -5.86 -36.45
N ILE A 274 21.53 -7.16 -36.29
CA ILE A 274 20.90 -8.01 -35.29
C ILE A 274 21.27 -7.54 -33.87
N THR A 275 22.52 -7.14 -33.62
CA THR A 275 22.96 -6.62 -32.31
C THR A 275 22.16 -5.38 -31.90
N LEU A 276 21.85 -4.48 -32.83
CA LEU A 276 21.02 -3.30 -32.54
C LEU A 276 19.57 -3.69 -32.24
N GLY A 277 19.03 -4.67 -32.96
CA GLY A 277 17.71 -5.25 -32.68
C GLY A 277 17.66 -5.94 -31.32
N THR A 278 18.68 -6.72 -30.96
CA THR A 278 18.82 -7.37 -29.65
C THR A 278 18.97 -6.35 -28.53
N LEU A 279 19.70 -5.26 -28.77
CA LEU A 279 19.85 -4.19 -27.77
C LEU A 279 18.51 -3.47 -27.52
N ALA A 280 17.75 -3.19 -28.59
CA ALA A 280 16.40 -2.65 -28.48
C ALA A 280 15.47 -3.63 -27.74
N PHE A 281 15.53 -4.93 -28.07
CA PHE A 281 14.78 -5.98 -27.38
C PHE A 281 15.10 -6.03 -25.89
N LEU A 282 16.38 -6.14 -25.50
CA LEU A 282 16.79 -6.26 -24.11
C LEU A 282 16.43 -5.01 -23.31
N SER A 283 16.54 -3.84 -23.92
CA SER A 283 16.16 -2.58 -23.28
C SER A 283 14.66 -2.55 -23.01
N VAL A 284 13.83 -2.77 -24.03
CA VAL A 284 12.36 -2.76 -23.87
C VAL A 284 11.87 -3.89 -22.97
N TYR A 285 12.49 -5.06 -23.03
CA TYR A 285 12.17 -6.19 -22.15
C TYR A 285 12.40 -5.83 -20.69
N ARG A 286 13.55 -5.22 -20.36
CA ARG A 286 13.88 -4.79 -18.99
C ARG A 286 12.90 -3.74 -18.49
N GLU A 287 12.76 -2.63 -19.20
CA GLU A 287 11.85 -1.54 -18.80
C GLU A 287 10.39 -2.02 -18.76
N GLY A 288 9.98 -2.87 -19.70
CA GLY A 288 8.64 -3.45 -19.76
C GLY A 288 8.37 -4.41 -18.59
N PHE A 289 9.35 -5.22 -18.21
CA PHE A 289 9.24 -6.12 -17.06
C PHE A 289 9.10 -5.31 -15.75
N GLU A 290 9.94 -4.29 -15.58
CA GLU A 290 9.86 -3.36 -14.45
C GLU A 290 8.53 -2.62 -14.41
N THR A 291 8.04 -2.14 -15.56
CA THR A 291 6.71 -1.52 -15.68
C THR A 291 5.63 -2.46 -15.14
N VAL A 292 5.61 -3.72 -15.57
CA VAL A 292 4.59 -4.67 -15.12
C VAL A 292 4.68 -4.91 -13.62
N LEU A 293 5.89 -5.08 -13.06
CA LEU A 293 6.06 -5.22 -11.61
C LEU A 293 5.60 -3.98 -10.82
N PHE A 294 5.84 -2.77 -11.33
CA PHE A 294 5.34 -1.55 -10.70
C PHE A 294 3.83 -1.42 -10.77
N TYR A 295 3.23 -1.84 -11.88
CA TYR A 295 1.78 -1.87 -12.01
C TYR A 295 1.16 -2.94 -11.11
N GLU A 296 1.77 -4.12 -10.99
CA GLU A 296 1.36 -5.18 -10.06
C GLU A 296 1.37 -4.64 -8.61
N ALA A 297 2.48 -4.03 -8.20
CA ALA A 297 2.59 -3.44 -6.88
C ALA A 297 1.63 -2.25 -6.67
N LEU A 298 1.33 -1.48 -7.74
CA LEU A 298 0.31 -0.42 -7.69
C LEU A 298 -1.10 -1.00 -7.55
N TYR A 299 -1.40 -2.11 -8.22
CA TYR A 299 -2.67 -2.82 -8.08
C TYR A 299 -2.86 -3.30 -6.63
N THR A 300 -1.85 -3.99 -6.08
CA THR A 300 -1.81 -4.39 -4.66
C THR A 300 -1.93 -3.17 -3.73
N TYR A 301 -1.20 -2.08 -4.01
CA TYR A 301 -1.26 -0.85 -3.23
C TYR A 301 -2.66 -0.20 -3.24
N SER A 302 -3.32 -0.21 -4.40
CA SER A 302 -4.59 0.48 -4.60
C SER A 302 -5.79 -0.31 -4.06
N GLY A 303 -5.63 -1.61 -3.81
CA GLY A 303 -6.73 -2.51 -3.45
C GLY A 303 -7.90 -2.34 -4.42
N ASN A 304 -9.04 -1.85 -3.90
CA ASN A 304 -10.25 -1.59 -4.68
C ASN A 304 -10.34 -0.21 -5.36
N ALA A 305 -9.35 0.67 -5.18
CA ALA A 305 -9.29 2.01 -5.78
C ALA A 305 -8.55 2.02 -7.14
N THR A 306 -8.73 0.97 -7.96
CA THR A 306 -8.03 0.78 -9.25
C THR A 306 -8.50 1.72 -10.36
N GLY A 307 -9.60 2.45 -10.17
CA GLY A 307 -10.22 3.28 -11.20
C GLY A 307 -9.31 4.39 -11.77
N GLY A 308 -8.24 4.77 -11.07
CA GLY A 308 -7.23 5.72 -11.55
C GLY A 308 -6.11 5.09 -12.40
N ILE A 309 -5.91 3.77 -12.34
CA ILE A 309 -4.78 3.08 -12.98
C ILE A 309 -4.91 3.13 -14.50
N LEU A 310 -6.03 2.66 -15.05
CA LEU A 310 -6.21 2.61 -16.50
C LEU A 310 -6.17 4.02 -17.14
N PRO A 311 -6.87 5.04 -16.62
CA PRO A 311 -6.78 6.39 -17.18
C PRO A 311 -5.36 6.97 -17.07
N GLY A 312 -4.64 6.73 -15.98
CA GLY A 312 -3.26 7.19 -15.80
C GLY A 312 -2.31 6.57 -16.82
N PHE A 313 -2.42 5.26 -17.03
CA PHE A 313 -1.69 4.54 -18.06
C PHE A 313 -1.96 5.09 -19.47
N VAL A 314 -3.24 5.23 -19.84
CA VAL A 314 -3.63 5.71 -21.19
C VAL A 314 -3.13 7.13 -21.44
N VAL A 315 -3.33 8.05 -20.49
CA VAL A 315 -2.86 9.44 -20.61
C VAL A 315 -1.34 9.48 -20.70
N GLY A 316 -0.64 8.65 -19.92
CA GLY A 316 0.82 8.54 -19.98
C GLY A 316 1.33 8.02 -21.33
N CYS A 317 0.69 7.01 -21.90
CA CYS A 317 1.00 6.51 -23.24
C CYS A 317 0.81 7.57 -24.33
N ILE A 318 -0.27 8.35 -24.27
CA ILE A 318 -0.52 9.47 -25.20
C ILE A 318 0.59 10.53 -25.06
N PHE A 319 0.95 10.87 -23.83
CA PHE A 319 2.03 11.83 -23.55
C PHE A 319 3.37 11.34 -24.10
N LEU A 320 3.74 10.08 -23.86
CA LEU A 320 4.95 9.45 -24.35
C LEU A 320 5.03 9.39 -25.88
N PHE A 321 3.91 9.11 -26.54
CA PHE A 321 3.85 9.16 -28.00
C PHE A 321 4.18 10.57 -28.52
N GLY A 322 3.63 11.61 -27.89
CA GLY A 322 3.97 12.99 -28.19
C GLY A 322 5.46 13.31 -27.96
N VAL A 323 6.03 12.84 -26.85
CA VAL A 323 7.45 13.00 -26.53
C VAL A 323 8.34 12.30 -27.57
N PHE A 324 8.06 11.04 -27.90
CA PHE A 324 8.79 10.27 -28.92
C PHE A 324 8.79 10.98 -30.27
N TYR A 325 7.63 11.51 -30.69
CA TYR A 325 7.48 12.26 -31.92
C TYR A 325 8.32 13.54 -31.90
N PHE A 326 8.31 14.29 -30.80
CA PHE A 326 9.06 15.55 -30.65
C PHE A 326 10.58 15.30 -30.63
N ILE A 327 11.05 14.26 -29.96
CA ILE A 327 12.47 13.88 -29.93
C ILE A 327 12.96 13.48 -31.33
N ASN A 328 12.26 12.56 -32.00
CA ASN A 328 12.70 12.06 -33.31
C ASN A 328 12.61 13.10 -34.43
N LYS A 329 11.60 13.98 -34.40
CA LYS A 329 11.34 14.90 -35.51
C LYS A 329 11.88 16.32 -35.29
N MET A 330 11.94 16.79 -34.05
CA MET A 330 12.37 18.16 -33.73
C MET A 330 13.74 18.23 -33.06
N GLY A 331 14.39 17.08 -32.80
CA GLY A 331 15.74 17.04 -32.21
C GLY A 331 15.83 17.74 -30.84
N ALA A 332 14.70 17.80 -30.13
CA ALA A 332 14.56 18.62 -28.94
C ALA A 332 15.46 18.12 -27.81
N LYS A 333 16.24 19.04 -27.23
CA LYS A 333 17.05 18.79 -26.05
C LYS A 333 16.17 18.88 -24.80
N ILE A 334 15.64 17.74 -24.35
CA ILE A 334 14.89 17.68 -23.10
C ILE A 334 15.88 17.88 -21.93
N PRO A 335 15.55 18.69 -20.90
CA PRO A 335 16.37 18.82 -19.70
C PRO A 335 16.33 17.53 -18.87
N ILE A 336 17.12 16.54 -19.30
CA ILE A 336 17.23 15.19 -18.75
C ILE A 336 17.55 15.21 -17.24
N ASN A 337 18.31 16.20 -16.77
CA ASN A 337 18.76 16.31 -15.38
C ASN A 337 17.58 16.52 -14.40
N TRP A 338 16.60 17.35 -14.75
CA TRP A 338 15.42 17.61 -13.92
C TRP A 338 14.49 16.40 -13.88
N PHE A 339 14.32 15.74 -15.02
CA PHE A 339 13.50 14.53 -15.12
C PHE A 339 14.06 13.43 -14.22
N PHE A 340 15.35 13.09 -14.35
CA PHE A 340 15.98 12.05 -13.53
C PHE A 340 16.05 12.38 -12.03
N GLY A 341 16.22 13.65 -11.65
CA GLY A 341 16.17 14.06 -10.26
C GLY A 341 14.78 13.86 -9.63
N LEU A 342 13.73 14.32 -10.33
CA LEU A 342 12.35 14.21 -9.84
C LEU A 342 11.89 12.75 -9.79
N THR A 343 12.14 11.97 -10.84
CA THR A 343 11.75 10.55 -10.89
C THR A 343 12.57 9.70 -9.93
N GLY A 344 13.83 10.05 -9.69
CA GLY A 344 14.68 9.40 -8.68
C GLY A 344 14.14 9.57 -7.26
N ILE A 345 13.74 10.78 -6.88
CA ILE A 345 13.11 11.06 -5.58
C ILE A 345 11.79 10.29 -5.43
N PHE A 346 10.99 10.24 -6.50
CA PHE A 346 9.74 9.48 -6.49
C PHE A 346 9.95 7.97 -6.30
N LEU A 347 10.91 7.38 -7.03
CA LEU A 347 11.31 5.97 -6.86
C LEU A 347 11.74 5.67 -5.42
N TYR A 348 12.46 6.61 -4.81
CA TYR A 348 12.90 6.47 -3.44
C TYR A 348 11.72 6.46 -2.46
N LEU A 349 10.76 7.37 -2.62
CA LEU A 349 9.54 7.38 -1.80
C LEU A 349 8.78 6.06 -1.92
N MET A 350 8.65 5.51 -3.13
CA MET A 350 8.02 4.21 -3.36
C MET A 350 8.82 3.06 -2.73
N ALA A 351 10.16 3.07 -2.81
CA ALA A 351 10.99 2.08 -2.15
C ALA A 351 10.75 2.10 -0.64
N PHE A 352 10.71 3.30 -0.05
CA PHE A 352 10.44 3.50 1.37
C PHE A 352 9.07 2.97 1.78
N THR A 353 8.01 3.28 1.01
CA THR A 353 6.66 2.79 1.32
C THR A 353 6.54 1.27 1.15
N PHE A 354 7.14 0.70 0.11
CA PHE A 354 7.12 -0.74 -0.15
C PHE A 354 7.92 -1.54 0.88
N THR A 355 9.03 -1.01 1.39
CA THR A 355 9.77 -1.67 2.48
C THR A 355 8.90 -1.80 3.73
N GLY A 356 8.18 -0.75 4.12
CA GLY A 356 7.30 -0.78 5.29
C GLY A 356 6.14 -1.76 5.12
N LYS A 357 5.42 -1.68 3.98
CA LYS A 357 4.30 -2.59 3.67
C LYS A 357 4.75 -4.04 3.49
N GLY A 358 5.88 -4.27 2.83
CA GLY A 358 6.41 -5.62 2.60
C GLY A 358 6.82 -6.30 3.89
N LEU A 359 7.49 -5.58 4.80
CA LEU A 359 7.81 -6.10 6.14
C LEU A 359 6.54 -6.35 6.95
N HIS A 360 5.55 -5.47 6.88
CA HIS A 360 4.28 -5.65 7.58
C HIS A 360 3.52 -6.88 7.05
N ALA A 361 3.44 -7.09 5.74
CA ALA A 361 2.79 -8.27 5.16
C ALA A 361 3.46 -9.59 5.61
N ILE A 362 4.79 -9.62 5.75
CA ILE A 362 5.50 -10.77 6.32
C ILE A 362 5.19 -10.95 7.82
N GLN A 363 4.99 -9.86 8.57
CA GLN A 363 4.55 -9.93 9.98
C GLN A 363 3.15 -10.54 10.11
N VAL A 364 2.20 -10.12 9.28
CA VAL A 364 0.83 -10.67 9.28
C VAL A 364 0.86 -12.16 8.90
N GLY A 365 1.67 -12.53 7.91
CA GLY A 365 1.87 -13.92 7.51
C GLY A 365 2.65 -14.79 8.52
N GLY A 366 3.06 -14.24 9.67
CA GLY A 366 3.77 -14.96 10.74
C GLY A 366 5.26 -15.23 10.45
N GLY A 367 5.83 -14.62 9.41
CA GLY A 367 7.25 -14.76 9.04
C GLY A 367 8.21 -13.87 9.83
N LEU A 368 7.71 -12.83 10.51
CA LEU A 368 8.48 -11.90 11.33
C LEU A 368 7.81 -11.66 12.68
N THR A 369 8.62 -11.40 13.72
CA THR A 369 8.13 -10.94 15.01
C THR A 369 7.47 -9.57 14.88
N LEU A 370 6.49 -9.31 15.74
CA LEU A 370 5.70 -8.08 15.73
C LEU A 370 5.94 -7.36 17.06
N THR A 371 6.92 -6.45 17.07
CA THR A 371 7.29 -5.68 18.26
C THR A 371 6.72 -4.26 18.15
N ALA A 372 5.63 -3.97 18.85
CA ALA A 372 4.98 -2.66 18.79
C ALA A 372 5.80 -1.57 19.51
N ILE A 373 5.81 -0.35 18.95
CA ILE A 373 6.44 0.83 19.57
C ILE A 373 5.48 2.02 19.54
N ASP A 374 5.33 2.71 20.68
CA ASP A 374 4.41 3.85 20.84
C ASP A 374 4.87 5.16 20.17
N PHE A 375 6.14 5.27 19.76
CA PHE A 375 6.70 6.53 19.24
C PHE A 375 6.46 6.76 17.74
N VAL A 376 6.07 5.74 16.98
CA VAL A 376 5.95 5.82 15.51
C VAL A 376 4.47 6.01 15.13
N PRO A 377 4.11 7.09 14.41
CA PRO A 377 2.74 7.29 13.96
C PRO A 377 2.39 6.27 12.86
N GLU A 378 1.17 5.74 12.93
CA GLU A 378 0.62 4.87 11.90
C GLU A 378 0.19 5.68 10.68
N ILE A 379 0.90 5.52 9.56
CA ILE A 379 0.64 6.24 8.31
C ILE A 379 0.61 5.24 7.15
N HIS A 380 -0.58 4.70 6.89
CA HIS A 380 -0.84 3.67 5.88
C HIS A 380 -0.34 4.00 4.47
N TRP A 381 -0.49 5.26 4.03
CA TRP A 381 -0.05 5.67 2.68
C TRP A 381 1.47 5.72 2.55
N LEU A 382 2.19 5.97 3.65
CA LEU A 382 3.65 5.97 3.70
C LEU A 382 4.23 4.58 4.06
N GLY A 383 3.36 3.59 4.30
CA GLY A 383 3.76 2.27 4.78
C GLY A 383 4.37 2.29 6.18
N LEU A 384 4.10 3.33 6.98
CA LEU A 384 4.57 3.40 8.37
C LEU A 384 3.60 2.63 9.25
N TYR A 385 4.10 1.56 9.85
CA TYR A 385 3.39 0.78 10.85
C TYR A 385 4.11 0.95 12.19
N PRO A 386 3.40 0.94 13.33
CA PRO A 386 4.00 1.12 14.66
C PRO A 386 4.74 -0.14 15.13
N THR A 387 5.60 -0.72 14.29
CA THR A 387 6.43 -1.89 14.58
C THR A 387 7.91 -1.59 14.43
N LEU A 388 8.73 -2.20 15.28
CA LEU A 388 10.17 -1.98 15.34
C LEU A 388 10.86 -2.45 14.05
N GLU A 389 10.44 -3.60 13.54
CA GLU A 389 11.02 -4.22 12.36
C GLU A 389 10.77 -3.39 11.08
N THR A 390 9.55 -2.88 10.89
CA THR A 390 9.20 -2.01 9.74
C THR A 390 9.95 -0.68 9.82
N SER A 391 10.02 -0.09 11.01
CA SER A 391 10.74 1.17 11.27
C SER A 391 12.24 1.04 11.01
N ILE A 392 12.87 -0.06 11.43
CA ILE A 392 14.28 -0.34 11.11
C ILE A 392 14.47 -0.48 9.60
N GLY A 393 13.64 -1.28 8.92
CA GLY A 393 13.77 -1.50 7.48
C GLY A 393 13.67 -0.19 6.68
N GLN A 394 12.69 0.65 7.02
CA GLN A 394 12.54 1.98 6.44
C GLN A 394 13.69 2.93 6.82
N GLY A 395 14.20 2.84 8.05
CA GLY A 395 15.38 3.58 8.51
C GLY A 395 16.65 3.21 7.72
N VAL A 396 16.83 1.95 7.34
CA VAL A 396 17.95 1.50 6.49
C VAL A 396 17.87 2.14 5.10
N ILE A 397 16.70 2.14 4.47
CA ILE A 397 16.47 2.81 3.18
C ILE A 397 16.76 4.32 3.29
N LEU A 398 16.40 4.95 4.40
CA LEU A 398 16.68 6.36 4.69
C LEU A 398 18.15 6.68 4.88
N ALA A 399 18.86 5.87 5.67
CA ALA A 399 20.31 5.98 5.80
C ALA A 399 21.01 5.81 4.44
N ALA A 400 20.59 4.83 3.65
CA ALA A 400 21.20 4.52 2.36
C ALA A 400 21.02 5.67 1.34
N LEU A 401 19.87 6.37 1.34
CA LEU A 401 19.70 7.57 0.51
C LEU A 401 20.57 8.72 0.98
N VAL A 402 20.62 9.01 2.29
CA VAL A 402 21.43 10.11 2.82
C VAL A 402 22.91 9.88 2.46
N LEU A 403 23.41 8.66 2.64
CA LEU A 403 24.77 8.29 2.25
C LEU A 403 24.99 8.42 0.74
N GLY A 404 24.04 7.96 -0.09
CA GLY A 404 24.12 8.08 -1.54
C GLY A 404 24.12 9.53 -2.04
N ALA A 405 23.30 10.39 -1.43
CA ALA A 405 23.25 11.82 -1.73
C ALA A 405 24.55 12.52 -1.32
N VAL A 406 25.05 12.27 -0.11
CA VAL A 406 26.33 12.81 0.38
C VAL A 406 27.49 12.37 -0.51
N TYR A 407 27.54 11.10 -0.91
CA TYR A 407 28.55 10.58 -1.83
C TYR A 407 28.49 11.29 -3.19
N THR A 408 27.29 11.45 -3.76
CA THR A 408 27.10 12.12 -5.06
C THR A 408 27.52 13.58 -5.02
N VAL A 409 27.15 14.32 -3.97
CA VAL A 409 27.56 15.72 -3.77
C VAL A 409 29.08 15.84 -3.57
N SER A 410 29.69 14.91 -2.82
CA SER A 410 31.14 14.89 -2.60
C SER A 410 31.95 14.65 -3.88
N GLN A 411 31.40 13.87 -4.82
CA GLN A 411 32.02 13.60 -6.12
C GLN A 411 31.91 14.80 -7.06
N LEU A 412 30.81 15.55 -7.02
CA LEU A 412 30.65 16.80 -7.79
C LEU A 412 31.67 17.85 -7.32
N ARG A 413 31.87 17.96 -6.00
CA ARG A 413 32.82 18.92 -5.39
C ARG A 413 34.31 18.58 -5.60
N LYS A 414 34.62 17.34 -6.02
CA LYS A 414 35.98 16.93 -6.43
C LYS A 414 36.25 17.11 -7.92
N ALA A 415 35.21 17.39 -8.71
CA ALA A 415 35.30 17.57 -10.16
C ALA A 415 35.36 19.05 -10.58
N GLU A 416 35.01 19.97 -9.66
CA GLU A 416 35.41 21.38 -9.67
C GLU A 416 36.82 21.54 -9.12
#